data_AF-A0A285Z0X6-F1
#
_entry.id   AF-A0A285Z0X6-F1
#
_cell.length_a   1.000
_cell.length_b   1.000
_cell.length_c   1.000
_cell.angle_alpha   90.00
_cell.angle_beta   90.00
_cell.angle_gamma   90.00
#
_symmetry.space_group_name_H-M   'P 1'
#
loop_
_entity.id
_entity.type
_entity.pdbx_description
1 polymer ?
#
loop_
_entity_poly.entity_id
_entity_poly.type
_entity_poly.pdbx_seq_one_letter_code
_entity_poly.pdbx_strand_id
1 'polypeptide(L)'
;MSLRMTHDQVQAALAAEALGALDREESDAVREHLEGCDECRRELASLREAAASLAFSVPHAPMDSARSARLRARLVARAAAERGDGEADEAPSIPAPAVVAPSVRDRDVIPITRAQPRPALPAWLAAAAAVVLLIGVGAYAARLRGRYDALREQYAALDDERTRLVHGLARRDSTLAELSGPGVKVIELVSTQQRAPSGRMFWNPSTARWTFFASSLPALRDGRDYQLWLITPTGPVSAGVFKPTPDGHAAVEATYPLPRDQLRAIAVTEEPAGGLPAPSGQPLIVGAASE
;
A
#
# COMPACT_ATOMS: atom_id res chain seq x y z
N MET A 1 -35.14 -0.20 26.34
CA MET A 1 -35.56 0.90 25.46
C MET A 1 -34.94 0.55 24.12
N SER A 2 -35.68 0.03 23.14
CA SER A 2 -35.06 -0.46 21.90
C SER A 2 -34.52 0.71 21.08
N LEU A 3 -33.22 0.68 20.81
CA LEU A 3 -32.58 1.56 19.84
C LEU A 3 -33.21 1.27 18.46
N ARG A 4 -33.89 2.25 17.87
CA ARG A 4 -34.40 2.11 16.50
C ARG A 4 -33.40 2.71 15.53
N MET A 5 -32.78 1.85 14.73
CA MET A 5 -31.90 2.25 13.64
C MET A 5 -32.69 2.39 12.34
N THR A 6 -32.34 3.37 11.51
CA THR A 6 -32.88 3.47 10.15
C THR A 6 -32.22 2.44 9.23
N HIS A 7 -32.82 2.18 8.06
CA HIS A 7 -32.25 1.26 7.08
C HIS A 7 -30.79 1.59 6.71
N ASP A 8 -30.50 2.87 6.47
CA ASP A 8 -29.14 3.35 6.11
C ASP A 8 -28.15 3.16 7.26
N GLN A 9 -28.59 3.40 8.50
CA GLN A 9 -27.78 3.14 9.69
C GLN A 9 -27.49 1.66 9.88
N VAL A 10 -28.49 0.79 9.63
CA VAL A 10 -28.29 -0.66 9.69
C VAL A 10 -27.33 -1.11 8.59
N GLN A 11 -27.49 -0.61 7.36
CA GLN A 11 -26.58 -0.92 6.25
C GLN A 11 -25.13 -0.56 6.58
N ALA A 12 -24.90 0.62 7.14
CA ALA A 12 -23.57 1.05 7.59
C ALA A 12 -23.00 0.15 8.72
N ALA A 13 -23.87 -0.43 9.57
CA ALA A 13 -23.46 -1.28 10.69
C ALA A 13 -23.23 -2.76 10.30
N LEU A 14 -23.68 -3.22 9.14
CA LEU A 14 -23.62 -4.65 8.77
C LEU A 14 -22.19 -5.23 8.75
N ALA A 15 -21.19 -4.45 8.33
CA ALA A 15 -19.81 -4.90 8.32
C ALA A 15 -19.25 -5.11 9.74
N ALA A 16 -19.61 -4.22 10.68
CA ALA A 16 -19.24 -4.36 12.09
C ALA A 16 -19.99 -5.52 12.76
N GLU A 17 -21.27 -5.71 12.44
CA GLU A 17 -22.06 -6.87 12.89
C GLU A 17 -21.48 -8.19 12.36
N ALA A 18 -21.03 -8.24 11.11
CA ALA A 18 -20.40 -9.42 10.52
C ALA A 18 -19.11 -9.82 11.24
N LEU A 19 -18.37 -8.85 11.76
CA LEU A 19 -17.15 -9.06 12.56
C LEU A 19 -17.42 -9.27 14.06
N GLY A 20 -18.68 -9.14 14.51
CA GLY A 20 -19.04 -9.18 15.92
C GLY A 20 -18.47 -8.01 16.73
N ALA A 21 -18.32 -6.84 16.11
CA ALA A 21 -17.71 -5.65 16.68
C ALA A 21 -18.71 -4.61 17.21
N LEU A 22 -20.02 -4.84 17.04
CA LEU A 22 -21.07 -4.01 17.61
C LEU A 22 -21.29 -4.33 19.10
N ASP A 23 -21.82 -3.35 19.83
CA ASP A 23 -22.31 -3.62 21.18
C ASP A 23 -23.64 -4.39 21.16
N ARG A 24 -24.11 -4.83 22.34
CA ARG A 24 -25.33 -5.66 22.42
C ARG A 24 -26.58 -4.90 21.98
N GLU A 25 -26.67 -3.61 22.28
CA GLU A 25 -27.84 -2.80 21.98
C GLU A 25 -27.93 -2.51 20.48
N GLU A 26 -26.80 -2.24 19.84
CA GLU A 26 -26.66 -2.09 18.39
C GLU A 26 -26.92 -3.41 17.64
N SER A 27 -26.35 -4.53 18.08
CA SER A 27 -26.59 -5.84 17.47
C SER A 27 -28.06 -6.27 17.57
N ASP A 28 -28.73 -5.97 18.68
CA ASP A 28 -30.16 -6.27 18.84
C ASP A 28 -31.01 -5.40 17.91
N ALA A 29 -30.67 -4.11 17.75
CA ALA A 29 -31.34 -3.21 16.80
C ALA A 29 -31.16 -3.64 15.33
N VAL A 30 -29.96 -4.10 14.96
CA VAL A 30 -29.70 -4.69 13.64
C VAL A 30 -30.53 -5.96 13.46
N ARG A 31 -30.58 -6.86 14.45
CA ARG A 31 -31.36 -8.11 14.38
C ARG A 31 -32.85 -7.86 14.19
N GLU A 32 -33.42 -6.88 14.90
CA GLU A 32 -34.81 -6.47 14.74
C GLU A 32 -35.10 -6.01 13.30
N HIS A 33 -34.23 -5.18 12.71
CA HIS A 33 -34.39 -4.75 11.31
C HIS A 33 -34.27 -5.90 10.30
N LEU A 34 -33.39 -6.87 10.56
CA LEU A 34 -33.20 -8.03 9.68
C LEU A 34 -34.43 -8.92 9.60
N GLU A 35 -35.35 -8.90 10.55
CA GLU A 35 -36.61 -9.66 10.45
C GLU A 35 -37.46 -9.18 9.27
N GLY A 36 -37.39 -7.88 8.94
CA GLY A 36 -38.20 -7.25 7.89
C GLY A 36 -37.48 -6.90 6.58
N CYS A 37 -36.15 -7.05 6.49
CA CYS A 37 -35.37 -6.56 5.34
C CYS A 37 -34.47 -7.63 4.68
N ASP A 38 -34.94 -8.17 3.55
CA ASP A 38 -34.24 -9.19 2.75
C ASP A 38 -32.91 -8.72 2.15
N GLU A 39 -32.80 -7.43 1.84
CA GLU A 39 -31.57 -6.84 1.29
C GLU A 39 -30.45 -6.85 2.33
N CYS A 40 -30.69 -6.29 3.52
CA CYS A 40 -29.73 -6.31 4.61
C CYS A 40 -29.40 -7.74 5.06
N ARG A 41 -30.35 -8.70 5.00
CA ARG A 41 -30.05 -10.12 5.27
C ARG A 41 -29.07 -10.71 4.27
N ARG A 42 -29.24 -10.45 2.97
CA ARG A 42 -28.33 -10.94 1.93
C ARG A 42 -26.95 -10.30 2.04
N GLU A 43 -26.91 -8.99 2.27
CA GLU A 43 -25.66 -8.25 2.44
C GLU A 43 -24.88 -8.74 3.66
N LEU A 44 -25.55 -8.92 4.81
CA LEU A 44 -24.92 -9.47 6.01
C LEU A 44 -24.42 -10.91 5.81
N ALA A 45 -25.15 -11.75 5.09
CA ALA A 45 -24.70 -13.11 4.77
C ALA A 45 -23.41 -13.08 3.93
N SER A 46 -23.36 -12.24 2.89
CA SER A 46 -22.16 -12.02 2.07
C SER A 46 -20.97 -11.51 2.89
N LEU A 47 -21.20 -10.52 3.76
CA LEU A 47 -20.15 -9.98 4.65
C LEU A 47 -19.65 -11.02 5.66
N ARG A 48 -20.53 -11.89 6.18
CA ARG A 48 -20.15 -13.00 7.08
C ARG A 48 -19.30 -14.06 6.37
N GLU A 49 -19.57 -14.36 5.10
CA GLU A 49 -18.72 -15.26 4.32
C GLU A 49 -17.31 -14.68 4.11
N ALA A 50 -17.22 -13.38 3.80
CA ALA A 50 -15.95 -12.67 3.70
C ALA A 50 -15.20 -12.66 5.04
N ALA A 51 -15.88 -12.34 6.14
CA ALA A 51 -15.31 -12.38 7.48
C ALA A 51 -14.82 -13.78 7.88
N ALA A 52 -15.57 -14.83 7.53
CA ALA A 52 -15.15 -16.22 7.76
C ALA A 52 -13.88 -16.58 6.98
N SER A 53 -13.69 -16.01 5.80
CA SER A 53 -12.47 -16.23 4.99
C SER A 53 -11.22 -15.66 5.66
N LEU A 54 -11.35 -14.55 6.42
CA LEU A 54 -10.24 -13.98 7.18
C LEU A 54 -9.72 -14.93 8.25
N ALA A 55 -10.56 -15.79 8.82
CA ALA A 55 -10.14 -16.78 9.82
C ALA A 55 -9.05 -17.74 9.29
N PHE A 56 -9.00 -17.97 7.98
CA PHE A 56 -8.00 -18.83 7.33
C PHE A 56 -6.70 -18.10 6.98
N SER A 57 -6.66 -16.76 7.05
CA SER A 57 -5.44 -15.97 6.82
C SER A 57 -4.55 -15.86 8.05
N VAL A 58 -5.08 -16.17 9.24
CA VAL A 58 -4.33 -16.12 10.50
C VAL A 58 -3.56 -17.44 10.68
N PRO A 59 -2.28 -17.42 11.09
CA PRO A 59 -1.54 -18.63 11.41
C PRO A 59 -2.29 -19.49 12.44
N HIS A 60 -2.36 -20.80 12.17
CA HIS A 60 -3.02 -21.72 13.08
C HIS A 60 -2.27 -21.78 14.43
N ALA A 61 -2.93 -21.38 15.51
CA ALA A 61 -2.40 -21.54 16.85
C ALA A 61 -2.56 -23.00 17.29
N PRO A 62 -1.47 -23.74 17.57
CA PRO A 62 -1.57 -25.14 17.98
C PRO A 62 -2.27 -25.25 19.34
N MET A 63 -3.23 -26.18 19.43
CA MET A 63 -3.88 -26.55 20.69
C MET A 63 -3.34 -27.88 21.18
N ASP A 64 -3.14 -28.00 22.51
CA ASP A 64 -2.79 -29.27 23.16
C ASP A 64 -3.70 -30.41 22.68
N SER A 65 -3.09 -31.53 22.28
CA SER A 65 -3.79 -32.65 21.62
C SER A 65 -4.80 -33.31 22.55
N ALA A 66 -4.48 -33.42 23.83
CA ALA A 66 -5.38 -33.97 24.84
C ALA A 66 -6.59 -33.05 25.08
N ARG A 67 -6.38 -31.73 25.14
CA ARG A 67 -7.47 -30.74 25.18
C ARG A 67 -8.35 -30.81 23.93
N SER A 68 -7.75 -30.91 22.74
CA SER A 68 -8.48 -31.04 21.47
C SER A 68 -9.39 -32.27 21.43
N ALA A 69 -8.86 -33.43 21.84
CA ALA A 69 -9.61 -34.68 21.88
C ALA A 69 -10.80 -34.61 22.86
N ARG A 70 -10.59 -34.06 24.07
CA ARG A 70 -11.66 -33.87 25.06
C ARG A 70 -12.76 -32.94 24.55
N LEU A 71 -12.38 -31.83 23.90
CA LEU A 71 -13.35 -30.88 23.35
C LEU A 71 -14.17 -31.51 22.22
N ARG A 72 -13.52 -32.21 21.29
CA ARG A 72 -14.20 -32.92 20.20
C ARG A 72 -15.18 -33.97 20.74
N ALA A 73 -14.76 -34.79 21.70
CA ALA A 73 -15.62 -35.80 22.31
C ALA A 73 -16.86 -35.17 22.96
N ARG A 74 -16.70 -34.06 23.70
CA ARG A 74 -17.81 -33.34 24.34
C ARG A 74 -18.79 -32.76 23.31
N LEU A 75 -18.28 -32.18 22.22
CA LEU A 75 -19.12 -31.60 21.16
C LEU A 75 -19.91 -32.67 20.41
N VAL A 76 -19.26 -33.79 20.04
CA VAL A 76 -19.92 -34.92 19.38
C VAL A 76 -21.01 -35.54 20.28
N ALA A 77 -20.70 -35.74 21.56
CA ALA A 77 -21.68 -36.26 22.52
C ALA A 77 -22.88 -35.31 22.67
N ARG A 78 -22.65 -33.99 22.73
CA ARG A 78 -23.73 -32.99 22.79
C ARG A 78 -24.59 -32.98 21.53
N ALA A 79 -23.99 -33.03 20.34
CA ALA A 79 -24.72 -33.07 19.09
C ALA A 79 -25.49 -34.39 18.88
N ALA A 80 -25.06 -35.48 19.53
CA ALA A 80 -25.80 -36.74 19.57
C ALA A 80 -26.97 -36.68 20.56
N ALA A 81 -26.77 -36.05 21.74
CA ALA A 81 -27.84 -35.83 22.72
C ALA A 81 -28.92 -34.87 22.20
N GLU A 82 -28.56 -33.74 21.58
CA GLU A 82 -29.52 -32.82 20.96
C GLU A 82 -30.33 -33.47 19.83
N ARG A 83 -29.77 -34.50 19.17
CA ARG A 83 -30.50 -35.34 18.20
C ARG A 83 -31.38 -36.41 18.85
N GLY A 84 -31.12 -36.76 20.12
CA GLY A 84 -31.89 -37.73 20.90
C GLY A 84 -32.95 -37.10 21.81
N ASP A 85 -32.82 -35.80 22.12
CA ASP A 85 -33.75 -35.03 22.96
C ASP A 85 -34.84 -34.31 22.13
N GLY A 86 -34.69 -34.28 20.80
CA GLY A 86 -35.85 -34.17 19.92
C GLY A 86 -36.56 -35.52 19.94
N GLU A 87 -37.82 -35.50 20.38
CA GLU A 87 -38.79 -36.58 20.27
C GLU A 87 -38.39 -37.57 19.17
N ALA A 88 -38.35 -38.86 19.50
CA ALA A 88 -38.40 -39.94 18.51
C ALA A 88 -39.76 -39.92 17.79
N ASP A 89 -40.17 -38.76 17.28
CA ASP A 89 -41.22 -38.57 16.31
C ASP A 89 -40.62 -39.00 14.98
N GLU A 90 -40.86 -40.27 14.68
CA GLU A 90 -41.15 -40.73 13.34
C GLU A 90 -40.19 -40.18 12.27
N ALA A 91 -39.05 -40.87 12.09
CA ALA A 91 -38.49 -40.96 10.73
C ALA A 91 -39.68 -41.27 9.81
N PRO A 92 -39.96 -40.51 8.73
CA PRO A 92 -41.20 -40.65 7.98
C PRO A 92 -41.41 -42.11 7.58
N SER A 93 -42.27 -42.78 8.35
CA SER A 93 -42.76 -44.11 8.06
C SER A 93 -43.61 -43.92 6.82
N ILE A 94 -43.10 -44.31 5.66
CA ILE A 94 -43.99 -44.55 4.53
C ILE A 94 -44.97 -45.61 5.04
N PRO A 95 -46.28 -45.34 5.15
CA PRO A 95 -47.21 -46.30 5.70
C PRO A 95 -47.15 -47.55 4.82
N ALA A 96 -46.75 -48.67 5.40
CA ALA A 96 -46.82 -49.95 4.73
C ALA A 96 -48.30 -50.17 4.37
N PRO A 97 -48.66 -50.27 3.08
CA PRO A 97 -50.03 -50.53 2.71
C PRO A 97 -50.44 -51.86 3.34
N ALA A 98 -51.58 -51.86 4.03
CA ALA A 98 -52.19 -53.08 4.55
C ALA A 98 -52.28 -54.09 3.41
N VAL A 99 -51.53 -55.19 3.52
CA VAL A 99 -51.57 -56.29 2.57
C VAL A 99 -52.92 -56.99 2.77
N VAL A 100 -53.93 -56.50 2.07
CA VAL A 100 -55.09 -57.31 1.70
C VAL A 100 -54.52 -58.44 0.86
N ALA A 101 -54.49 -59.66 1.38
CA ALA A 101 -54.07 -60.83 0.63
C ALA A 101 -54.97 -60.95 -0.62
N PRO A 102 -54.44 -60.76 -1.84
CA PRO A 102 -55.25 -60.97 -3.02
C PRO A 102 -55.44 -62.49 -3.16
N SER A 103 -56.70 -62.93 -3.22
CA SER A 103 -57.03 -64.29 -3.64
C SER A 103 -56.51 -64.48 -5.06
N VAL A 104 -55.46 -65.28 -5.20
CA VAL A 104 -54.82 -65.58 -6.47
C VAL A 104 -55.79 -66.42 -7.29
N ARG A 105 -56.53 -65.77 -8.19
CA ARG A 105 -57.07 -66.44 -9.38
C ARG A 105 -56.00 -66.38 -10.46
N ASP A 106 -55.56 -67.57 -10.83
CA ASP A 106 -54.91 -67.97 -12.08
C ASP A 106 -54.29 -66.81 -12.86
N ARG A 107 -53.04 -66.50 -12.53
CA ARG A 107 -52.20 -65.59 -13.31
C ARG A 107 -50.89 -66.29 -13.59
N ASP A 108 -50.53 -66.25 -14.87
CA ASP A 108 -49.34 -66.82 -15.47
C ASP A 108 -48.11 -66.73 -14.56
N VAL A 109 -47.50 -67.89 -14.31
CA VAL A 109 -46.23 -68.02 -13.61
C VAL A 109 -45.18 -67.22 -14.39
N ILE A 110 -44.75 -66.07 -13.87
CA ILE A 110 -43.61 -65.33 -14.42
C ILE A 110 -42.33 -66.06 -13.97
N PRO A 111 -41.54 -66.67 -14.88
CA PRO A 111 -40.30 -67.31 -14.49
C PRO A 111 -39.29 -66.26 -14.02
N ILE A 112 -38.68 -66.49 -12.86
CA ILE A 112 -37.58 -65.67 -12.34
C ILE A 112 -36.36 -65.92 -13.23
N THR A 113 -36.23 -65.16 -14.30
CA THR A 113 -35.05 -65.18 -15.15
C THR A 113 -33.93 -64.40 -14.48
N ARG A 114 -32.71 -64.94 -14.53
CA ARG A 114 -31.49 -64.28 -14.03
C ARG A 114 -31.40 -62.89 -14.66
N ALA A 115 -31.19 -61.87 -13.83
CA ALA A 115 -31.01 -60.49 -14.29
C ALA A 115 -29.96 -60.45 -15.41
N GLN A 116 -30.39 -60.02 -16.60
CA GLN A 116 -29.49 -59.85 -17.73
C GLN A 116 -28.50 -58.72 -17.41
N PRO A 117 -27.19 -58.89 -17.67
CA PRO A 117 -26.22 -57.84 -17.47
C PRO A 117 -26.59 -56.66 -18.38
N ARG A 118 -26.82 -55.50 -17.79
CA ARG A 118 -26.92 -54.24 -18.56
C ARG A 118 -25.62 -54.07 -19.36
N PRO A 119 -25.66 -53.58 -20.62
CA PRO A 119 -24.44 -53.31 -21.35
C PRO A 119 -23.66 -52.24 -20.60
N ALA A 120 -22.57 -52.64 -19.95
CA ALA A 120 -21.61 -51.70 -19.39
C ALA A 120 -21.02 -50.90 -20.55
N LEU A 121 -20.94 -49.57 -20.39
CA LEU A 121 -20.14 -48.76 -21.32
C LEU A 121 -18.74 -49.41 -21.40
N PRO A 122 -18.20 -49.62 -22.60
CA PRO A 122 -16.93 -50.31 -22.73
C PRO A 122 -15.85 -49.53 -21.99
N ALA A 123 -15.02 -50.22 -21.21
CA ALA A 123 -14.08 -49.61 -20.26
C ALA A 123 -13.14 -48.55 -20.88
N TRP A 124 -12.91 -48.59 -22.20
CA TRP A 124 -12.15 -47.58 -22.93
C TRP A 124 -12.78 -46.18 -22.92
N LEU A 125 -14.11 -46.06 -22.83
CA LEU A 125 -14.80 -44.76 -22.72
C LEU A 125 -14.56 -44.11 -21.36
N ALA A 126 -14.58 -44.89 -20.28
CA ALA A 126 -14.25 -44.39 -18.95
C ALA A 126 -12.78 -43.96 -18.87
N ALA A 127 -11.87 -44.74 -19.46
CA ALA A 127 -10.45 -44.38 -19.56
C ALA A 127 -10.23 -43.10 -20.39
N ALA A 128 -10.91 -42.97 -21.53
CA ALA A 128 -10.84 -41.78 -22.38
C ALA A 128 -11.35 -40.52 -21.64
N ALA A 129 -12.46 -40.62 -20.91
CA ALA A 129 -12.98 -39.52 -20.10
C ALA A 129 -12.00 -39.08 -19.00
N ALA A 130 -11.33 -40.04 -18.34
CA ALA A 130 -10.30 -39.74 -17.35
C ALA A 130 -9.08 -39.01 -17.95
N VAL A 131 -8.64 -39.42 -19.15
CA VAL A 131 -7.54 -38.73 -19.86
C VAL A 131 -7.93 -37.31 -20.23
N VAL A 132 -9.14 -37.09 -20.76
CA VAL A 132 -9.64 -35.73 -21.07
C VAL A 132 -9.71 -34.87 -19.82
N LEU A 133 -10.18 -35.43 -18.69
CA LEU A 133 -10.20 -34.72 -17.40
C LEU A 133 -8.79 -34.33 -16.95
N LEU A 134 -7.82 -35.25 -17.02
CA LEU A 134 -6.43 -34.98 -16.65
C LEU A 134 -5.81 -33.88 -17.53
N ILE A 135 -6.07 -33.91 -18.83
CA ILE A 135 -5.62 -32.86 -19.76
C ILE A 135 -6.28 -31.53 -19.41
N GLY A 136 -7.58 -31.52 -19.13
CA GLY A 136 -8.33 -30.33 -18.72
C GLY A 136 -7.79 -29.71 -17.43
N VAL A 137 -7.54 -30.54 -16.41
CA VAL A 137 -6.94 -30.11 -15.12
C VAL A 137 -5.51 -29.61 -15.33
N GLY A 138 -4.71 -30.30 -16.15
CA GLY A 138 -3.35 -29.87 -16.49
C GLY A 138 -3.33 -28.52 -17.19
N ALA A 139 -4.20 -28.32 -18.18
CA ALA A 139 -4.35 -27.05 -18.88
C ALA A 139 -4.86 -25.92 -17.97
N TYR A 140 -5.80 -26.21 -17.07
CA TYR A 140 -6.28 -25.26 -16.07
C TYR A 140 -5.16 -24.87 -15.09
N ALA A 141 -4.41 -25.85 -14.57
CA ALA A 141 -3.28 -25.61 -13.69
C ALA A 141 -2.17 -24.80 -14.36
N ALA A 142 -1.88 -25.06 -15.65
CA ALA A 142 -0.92 -24.29 -16.42
C ALA A 142 -1.37 -22.83 -16.61
N ARG A 143 -2.65 -22.61 -16.96
CA ARG A 143 -3.23 -21.25 -17.05
C ARG A 143 -3.19 -20.52 -15.71
N LEU A 144 -3.46 -21.23 -14.62
CA LEU A 144 -3.45 -20.66 -13.28
C LEU A 144 -2.02 -20.24 -12.87
N ARG A 145 -1.02 -21.09 -13.12
CA ARG A 145 0.40 -20.74 -12.91
C ARG A 145 0.80 -19.50 -13.71
N GLY A 146 0.44 -19.44 -15.00
CA GLY A 146 0.72 -18.26 -15.82
C GLY A 146 0.09 -16.97 -15.27
N ARG A 147 -1.11 -17.03 -14.69
CA ARG A 147 -1.73 -15.87 -14.02
C ARG A 147 -0.99 -15.48 -12.74
N TYR A 148 -0.55 -16.46 -11.94
CA TYR A 148 0.26 -16.19 -10.76
C TYR A 148 1.59 -15.55 -11.11
N ASP A 149 2.26 -16.03 -12.15
CA ASP A 149 3.54 -15.48 -12.60
C ASP A 149 3.38 -14.04 -13.11
N ALA A 150 2.36 -13.78 -13.95
CA ALA A 150 2.07 -12.44 -14.44
C ALA A 150 1.71 -11.45 -13.32
N LEU A 151 0.93 -11.89 -12.33
CA LEU A 151 0.58 -11.06 -11.17
C LEU A 151 1.83 -10.77 -10.31
N ARG A 152 2.69 -11.78 -10.12
CA ARG A 152 3.95 -11.64 -9.39
C ARG A 152 4.89 -10.64 -10.06
N GLU A 153 4.96 -10.65 -11.40
CA GLU A 153 5.76 -9.71 -12.18
C GLU A 153 5.23 -8.26 -12.04
N GLN A 154 3.91 -8.07 -12.06
CA GLN A 154 3.30 -6.75 -11.79
C GLN A 154 3.62 -6.22 -10.39
N TYR A 155 3.53 -7.08 -9.36
CA TYR A 155 3.89 -6.67 -8.00
C TYR A 155 5.37 -6.28 -7.89
N ALA A 156 6.27 -7.03 -8.55
CA ALA A 156 7.69 -6.70 -8.56
C ALA A 156 7.96 -5.35 -9.25
N ALA A 157 7.28 -5.06 -10.36
CA ALA A 157 7.40 -3.77 -11.05
C ALA A 157 6.90 -2.60 -10.19
N LEU A 158 5.77 -2.78 -9.49
CA LEU A 158 5.21 -1.76 -8.60
C LEU A 158 6.13 -1.48 -7.40
N ASP A 159 6.76 -2.52 -6.85
CA ASP A 159 7.71 -2.38 -5.74
C ASP A 159 8.98 -1.62 -6.14
N ASP A 160 9.49 -1.87 -7.35
CA ASP A 160 10.60 -1.11 -7.92
C ASP A 160 10.24 0.37 -8.13
N GLU A 161 9.03 0.66 -8.66
CA GLU A 161 8.53 2.04 -8.79
C GLU A 161 8.42 2.74 -7.42
N ARG A 162 7.83 2.06 -6.43
CA ARG A 162 7.75 2.53 -5.04
C ARG A 162 9.13 2.89 -4.49
N THR A 163 10.10 2.00 -4.69
CA THR A 163 11.47 2.18 -4.21
C THR A 163 12.14 3.38 -4.87
N ARG A 164 11.98 3.54 -6.20
CA ARG A 164 12.48 4.72 -6.93
C ARG A 164 11.88 6.03 -6.43
N LEU A 165 10.58 6.05 -6.17
CA LEU A 165 9.89 7.24 -5.64
C LEU A 165 10.37 7.59 -4.24
N VAL A 166 10.52 6.60 -3.34
CA VAL A 166 11.02 6.82 -1.98
C VAL A 166 12.46 7.36 -2.01
N HIS A 167 13.33 6.79 -2.84
CA HIS A 167 14.69 7.30 -3.00
C HIS A 167 14.71 8.72 -3.58
N GLY A 168 13.83 9.03 -4.53
CA GLY A 168 13.69 10.37 -5.08
C GLY A 168 13.22 11.39 -4.04
N LEU A 169 12.23 11.02 -3.21
CA LEU A 169 11.74 11.84 -2.10
C LEU A 169 12.83 12.08 -1.07
N ALA A 170 13.53 11.04 -0.62
CA ALA A 170 14.64 11.17 0.33
C ALA A 170 15.73 12.13 -0.19
N ARG A 171 16.00 12.10 -1.51
CA ARG A 171 16.96 13.00 -2.15
C ARG A 171 16.47 14.45 -2.18
N ARG A 172 15.18 14.68 -2.46
CA ARG A 172 14.56 16.00 -2.38
C ARG A 172 14.57 16.53 -0.95
N ASP A 173 14.20 15.71 0.01
CA ASP A 173 14.17 16.06 1.43
C ASP A 173 15.57 16.37 1.95
N SER A 174 16.61 15.64 1.53
CA SER A 174 18.00 15.98 1.88
C SER A 174 18.42 17.34 1.33
N THR A 175 18.07 17.67 0.09
CA THR A 175 18.34 18.99 -0.49
C THR A 175 17.56 20.07 0.26
N LEU A 176 16.29 19.83 0.60
CA LEU A 176 15.48 20.79 1.36
C LEU A 176 15.97 20.98 2.80
N ALA A 177 16.40 19.91 3.47
CA ALA A 177 16.96 19.96 4.82
C ALA A 177 18.32 20.68 4.83
N GLU A 178 19.12 20.52 3.78
CA GLU A 178 20.36 21.28 3.59
C GLU A 178 20.08 22.78 3.37
N LEU A 179 18.98 23.12 2.68
CA LEU A 179 18.57 24.50 2.40
C LEU A 179 17.72 25.16 3.49
N SER A 180 17.05 24.39 4.37
CA SER A 180 15.98 24.87 5.26
C SER A 180 15.95 24.23 6.65
N GLY A 181 16.93 23.39 7.00
CA GLY A 181 16.98 22.73 8.30
C GLY A 181 17.04 23.72 9.48
N PRO A 182 16.73 23.29 10.71
CA PRO A 182 16.61 24.15 11.90
C PRO A 182 17.89 24.90 12.33
N GLY A 183 19.01 24.73 11.60
CA GLY A 183 20.25 25.50 11.76
C GLY A 183 20.62 26.38 10.55
N VAL A 184 19.79 26.42 9.50
CA VAL A 184 20.05 27.23 8.30
C VAL A 184 19.61 28.66 8.54
N LYS A 185 20.58 29.57 8.68
CA LYS A 185 20.34 31.02 8.69
C LYS A 185 20.35 31.55 7.27
N VAL A 186 19.21 32.07 6.82
CA VAL A 186 19.06 32.68 5.50
C VAL A 186 19.64 34.10 5.54
N ILE A 187 20.72 34.34 4.79
CA ILE A 187 21.20 35.69 4.51
C ILE A 187 20.49 36.17 3.24
N GLU A 188 19.53 37.08 3.41
CA GLU A 188 18.77 37.66 2.30
C GLU A 188 19.52 38.86 1.71
N LEU A 189 19.87 38.74 0.43
CA LEU A 189 20.56 39.77 -0.34
C LEU A 189 19.53 40.52 -1.18
N VAL A 190 18.97 41.60 -0.64
CA VAL A 190 17.97 42.41 -1.35
C VAL A 190 18.67 43.51 -2.16
N SER A 191 18.42 43.55 -3.46
CA SER A 191 18.58 44.76 -4.26
C SER A 191 17.19 45.38 -4.45
N THR A 192 17.04 46.67 -4.14
CA THR A 192 15.75 47.38 -4.03
C THR A 192 15.05 47.65 -5.37
N GLN A 193 15.28 46.84 -6.41
CA GLN A 193 14.55 46.91 -7.68
C GLN A 193 14.24 45.50 -8.23
N GLN A 194 13.02 45.35 -8.75
CA GLN A 194 12.27 44.11 -9.00
C GLN A 194 12.85 43.14 -10.06
N ARG A 195 14.05 43.42 -10.58
CA ARG A 195 14.77 42.60 -11.56
C ARG A 195 16.29 42.75 -11.43
N ALA A 196 16.76 43.05 -10.22
CA ALA A 196 18.17 43.21 -9.93
C ALA A 196 18.82 41.85 -9.61
N PRO A 197 20.12 41.69 -9.91
CA PRO A 197 20.86 40.47 -9.57
C PRO A 197 20.79 40.20 -8.07
N SER A 198 20.46 38.96 -7.70
CA SER A 198 20.33 38.52 -6.32
C SER A 198 21.14 37.26 -6.06
N GLY A 199 21.58 37.07 -4.83
CA GLY A 199 22.31 35.88 -4.42
C GLY A 199 21.80 35.32 -3.09
N ARG A 200 22.17 34.09 -2.75
CA ARG A 200 22.02 33.48 -1.42
C ARG A 200 23.23 32.62 -1.15
N MET A 201 23.76 32.68 0.06
CA MET A 201 24.85 31.82 0.51
C MET A 201 24.34 30.93 1.64
N PHE A 202 24.67 29.65 1.56
CA PHE A 202 24.38 28.65 2.57
C PHE A 202 25.70 28.14 3.14
N TRP A 203 25.74 27.94 4.46
CA TRP A 203 26.90 27.42 5.15
C TRP A 203 26.50 26.21 5.98
N ASN A 204 27.24 25.12 5.80
CA ASN A 204 27.14 23.96 6.65
C ASN A 204 28.33 23.92 7.64
N PRO A 205 28.13 24.24 8.93
CA PRO A 205 29.22 24.31 9.91
C PRO A 205 29.85 22.95 10.21
N SER A 206 29.11 21.86 10.05
CA SER A 206 29.62 20.51 10.32
C SER A 206 30.64 20.03 9.29
N THR A 207 30.56 20.54 8.06
CA THR A 207 31.42 20.13 6.94
C THR A 207 32.29 21.25 6.40
N ALA A 208 32.19 22.46 6.96
CA ALA A 208 32.82 23.69 6.48
C ALA A 208 32.53 23.99 4.98
N ARG A 209 31.40 23.50 4.47
CA ARG A 209 30.99 23.65 3.08
C ARG A 209 30.15 24.92 2.91
N TRP A 210 30.44 25.64 1.85
CA TRP A 210 29.73 26.85 1.46
C TRP A 210 29.12 26.67 0.06
N THR A 211 27.85 27.05 -0.08
CA THR A 211 27.12 26.97 -1.33
C THR A 211 26.49 28.31 -1.65
N PHE A 212 26.90 28.91 -2.76
CA PHE A 212 26.37 30.17 -3.27
C PHE A 212 25.43 29.91 -4.44
N PHE A 213 24.27 30.55 -4.43
CA PHE A 213 23.35 30.62 -5.55
C PHE A 213 23.13 32.06 -5.97
N ALA A 214 23.14 32.34 -7.26
CA ALA A 214 22.75 33.63 -7.82
C ALA A 214 21.67 33.47 -8.89
N SER A 215 20.85 34.51 -9.01
CA SER A 215 19.78 34.62 -10.00
C SER A 215 19.73 36.02 -10.59
N SER A 216 19.23 36.10 -11.82
CA SER A 216 19.10 37.35 -12.57
C SER A 216 20.44 38.07 -12.76
N LEU A 217 21.53 37.31 -12.92
CA LEU A 217 22.82 37.86 -13.30
C LEU A 217 22.78 38.35 -14.75
N PRO A 218 23.28 39.57 -15.04
CA PRO A 218 23.49 40.04 -16.40
C PRO A 218 24.39 39.10 -17.21
N ALA A 219 24.21 39.11 -18.53
CA ALA A 219 25.12 38.41 -19.43
C ALA A 219 26.53 39.02 -19.33
N LEU A 220 27.55 38.15 -19.20
CA LEU A 220 28.95 38.56 -19.16
C LEU A 220 29.38 39.11 -20.52
N ARG A 221 30.22 40.16 -20.50
CA ARG A 221 30.90 40.62 -21.72
C ARG A 221 31.99 39.62 -22.12
N ASP A 222 32.38 39.63 -23.39
CA ASP A 222 33.42 38.74 -23.90
C ASP A 222 34.72 38.88 -23.09
N GLY A 223 35.29 37.74 -22.68
CA GLY A 223 36.53 37.68 -21.90
C GLY A 223 36.39 38.05 -20.42
N ARG A 224 35.17 38.00 -19.85
CA ARG A 224 34.90 38.29 -18.43
C ARG A 224 34.32 37.07 -17.72
N ASP A 225 34.51 37.03 -16.40
CA ASP A 225 33.93 36.05 -15.47
C ASP A 225 33.37 36.77 -14.24
N TYR A 226 32.40 36.15 -13.56
CA TYR A 226 32.02 36.61 -12.22
C TYR A 226 32.98 36.03 -11.18
N GLN A 227 33.30 36.82 -10.17
CA GLN A 227 34.11 36.38 -9.05
C GLN A 227 33.37 36.62 -7.74
N LEU A 228 33.33 35.58 -6.91
CA LEU A 228 32.76 35.60 -5.57
C LEU A 228 33.84 36.03 -4.57
N TRP A 229 33.48 36.93 -3.66
CA TRP A 229 34.36 37.45 -2.62
C TRP A 229 33.76 37.22 -1.23
N LEU A 230 34.58 36.69 -0.33
CA LEU A 230 34.30 36.67 1.10
C LEU A 230 34.97 37.90 1.72
N ILE A 231 34.18 38.81 2.26
CA ILE A 231 34.69 40.01 2.90
C ILE A 231 34.95 39.69 4.36
N THR A 232 36.21 39.75 4.76
CA THR A 232 36.69 39.47 6.12
C THR A 232 37.26 40.73 6.77
N PRO A 233 37.52 40.75 8.10
CA PRO A 233 38.20 41.87 8.75
C PRO A 233 39.58 42.21 8.17
N THR A 234 40.26 41.24 7.57
CA THR A 234 41.60 41.43 6.98
C THR A 234 41.55 41.83 5.50
N GLY A 235 40.39 41.72 4.85
CA GLY A 235 40.18 42.10 3.46
C GLY A 235 39.29 41.12 2.67
N PRO A 236 39.06 41.40 1.37
CA PRO A 236 38.34 40.49 0.47
C PRO A 236 39.21 39.27 0.12
N VAL A 237 38.65 38.08 0.26
CA VAL A 237 39.27 36.81 -0.15
C VAL A 237 38.50 36.25 -1.34
N SER A 238 39.23 35.86 -2.40
CA SER A 238 38.62 35.21 -3.57
C SER A 238 38.01 33.87 -3.16
N ALA A 239 36.70 33.75 -3.34
CA ALA A 239 35.91 32.54 -3.21
C ALA A 239 35.51 31.98 -4.57
N GLY A 240 36.39 32.14 -5.56
CA GLY A 240 36.27 31.44 -6.83
C GLY A 240 35.57 32.25 -7.92
N VAL A 241 35.74 31.74 -9.13
CA VAL A 241 35.38 32.38 -10.40
C VAL A 241 34.36 31.48 -11.09
N PHE A 242 33.31 32.07 -11.64
CA PHE A 242 32.20 31.33 -12.24
C PHE A 242 31.57 32.08 -13.41
N LYS A 243 30.88 31.32 -14.27
CA LYS A 243 30.06 31.86 -15.36
C LYS A 243 28.60 31.50 -15.08
N PRO A 244 27.64 32.42 -15.32
CA PRO A 244 26.23 32.11 -15.21
C PRO A 244 25.80 31.24 -16.39
N THR A 245 24.73 30.49 -16.18
CA THR A 245 23.95 29.82 -17.23
C THR A 245 23.31 30.86 -18.16
N PRO A 246 22.87 30.48 -19.39
CA PRO A 246 22.16 31.39 -20.30
C PRO A 246 20.95 32.08 -19.69
N ASP A 247 20.31 31.45 -18.70
CA ASP A 247 19.15 31.97 -17.97
C ASP A 247 19.52 32.93 -16.82
N GLY A 248 20.81 33.27 -16.66
CA GLY A 248 21.29 34.22 -15.65
C GLY A 248 21.39 33.63 -14.23
N HIS A 249 21.44 32.30 -14.11
CA HIS A 249 21.63 31.59 -12.84
C HIS A 249 23.06 31.08 -12.66
N ALA A 250 23.56 31.05 -11.44
CA ALA A 250 24.85 30.42 -11.12
C ALA A 250 24.79 29.70 -9.77
N ALA A 251 25.53 28.60 -9.65
CA ALA A 251 25.77 27.91 -8.39
C ALA A 251 27.27 27.69 -8.22
N VAL A 252 27.82 28.06 -7.06
CA VAL A 252 29.22 27.86 -6.70
C VAL A 252 29.27 27.11 -5.39
N GLU A 253 29.96 25.97 -5.38
CA GLU A 253 30.13 25.13 -4.20
C GLU A 253 31.60 24.98 -3.90
N ALA A 254 31.99 25.29 -2.68
CA ALA A 254 33.39 25.20 -2.28
C ALA A 254 33.55 25.07 -0.77
N THR A 255 34.69 24.51 -0.37
CA THR A 255 35.09 24.40 1.03
C THR A 255 36.09 25.51 1.31
N TYR A 256 35.70 26.46 2.17
CA TYR A 256 36.59 27.52 2.62
C TYR A 256 36.87 27.30 4.11
N PRO A 257 38.15 27.26 4.52
CA PRO A 257 38.52 27.23 5.94
C PRO A 257 38.35 28.62 6.56
N LEU A 258 37.17 29.22 6.41
CA LEU A 258 36.81 30.50 7.00
C LEU A 258 35.77 30.27 8.11
N PRO A 259 36.11 30.57 9.38
CA PRO A 259 35.14 30.66 10.46
C PRO A 259 34.07 31.72 10.15
N ARG A 260 32.79 31.41 10.39
CA ARG A 260 31.67 32.30 10.03
C ARG A 260 31.70 33.65 10.75
N ASP A 261 32.23 33.71 11.96
CA ASP A 261 32.44 34.94 12.74
C ASP A 261 33.41 35.93 12.05
N GLN A 262 34.24 35.43 11.13
CA GLN A 262 35.14 36.25 10.32
C GLN A 262 34.51 36.70 9.01
N LEU A 263 33.31 36.25 8.66
CA LEU A 263 32.60 36.71 7.46
C LEU A 263 31.78 37.96 7.78
N ARG A 264 32.12 39.08 7.14
CA ARG A 264 31.43 40.37 7.30
C ARG A 264 30.38 40.58 6.20
N ALA A 265 30.75 40.26 4.98
CA ALA A 265 29.88 40.38 3.82
C ALA A 265 30.30 39.42 2.72
N ILE A 266 29.42 39.25 1.75
CA ILE A 266 29.70 38.55 0.50
C ILE A 266 29.50 39.55 -0.62
N ALA A 267 30.39 39.50 -1.60
CA ALA A 267 30.30 40.35 -2.77
C ALA A 267 30.53 39.55 -4.06
N VAL A 268 29.88 39.97 -5.15
CA VAL A 268 30.13 39.45 -6.49
C VAL A 268 30.53 40.61 -7.40
N THR A 269 31.63 40.47 -8.11
CA THR A 269 32.09 41.44 -9.13
C THR A 269 32.27 40.76 -10.47
N GLU A 270 32.23 41.57 -11.54
CA GLU A 270 32.58 41.14 -12.89
C GLU A 270 34.06 41.45 -13.14
N GLU A 271 34.86 40.41 -13.33
CA GLU A 271 36.32 40.48 -13.43
C GLU A 271 36.79 39.96 -14.81
N PRO A 272 38.03 40.28 -15.24
CA PRO A 272 38.64 39.61 -16.40
C PRO A 272 38.63 38.08 -16.25
N ALA A 273 38.61 37.37 -17.38
CA ALA A 273 38.60 35.91 -17.38
C ALA A 273 39.74 35.33 -16.52
N GLY A 274 39.40 34.38 -15.64
CA GLY A 274 40.33 33.80 -14.65
C GLY A 274 40.37 34.54 -13.30
N GLY A 275 39.69 35.68 -13.17
CA GLY A 275 39.59 36.45 -11.93
C GLY A 275 40.83 37.25 -11.57
N LEU A 276 40.79 37.92 -10.43
CA LEU A 276 41.85 38.76 -9.89
C LEU A 276 42.16 38.41 -8.43
N PRO A 277 43.33 38.83 -7.90
CA PRO A 277 43.67 38.67 -6.48
C PRO A 277 42.91 39.64 -5.57
N ALA A 278 42.40 40.74 -6.12
CA ALA A 278 41.56 41.71 -5.41
C ALA A 278 40.42 42.21 -6.34
N PRO A 279 39.27 42.63 -5.80
CA PRO A 279 38.16 43.13 -6.60
C PRO A 279 38.57 44.38 -7.39
N SER A 280 38.29 44.43 -8.70
CA SER A 280 38.68 45.59 -9.53
C SER A 280 37.63 46.69 -9.63
N GLY A 281 36.40 46.41 -9.20
CA GLY A 281 35.26 47.31 -9.39
C GLY A 281 34.24 47.29 -8.26
N GLN A 282 33.17 48.05 -8.46
CA GLN A 282 32.05 48.03 -7.52
C GLN A 282 31.32 46.69 -7.60
N PRO A 283 30.93 46.12 -6.45
CA PRO A 283 30.23 44.85 -6.40
C PRO A 283 28.82 44.97 -6.99
N LEU A 284 28.48 44.01 -7.84
CA LEU A 284 27.18 43.87 -8.48
C LEU A 284 26.12 43.34 -7.49
N ILE A 285 26.56 42.44 -6.61
CA ILE A 285 25.76 41.91 -5.50
C ILE A 285 26.59 42.12 -4.24
N VAL A 286 25.96 42.66 -3.19
CA VAL A 286 26.54 42.72 -1.84
C VAL A 286 25.49 42.32 -0.84
N GLY A 287 25.90 41.60 0.20
CA GLY A 287 25.13 41.64 1.44
C GLY A 287 25.92 41.18 2.63
N ALA A 288 25.45 41.72 3.74
CA ALA A 288 26.02 41.49 5.04
C ALA A 288 25.74 40.07 5.51
N ALA A 289 26.71 39.45 6.17
CA ALA A 289 26.41 38.26 6.94
C ALA A 289 25.53 38.69 8.12
N SER A 290 24.23 38.37 8.09
CA SER A 290 23.33 38.62 9.22
C SER A 290 23.79 37.82 10.46
N GLU A 291 23.57 38.32 11.67
CA GLU A 291 24.02 37.68 12.93
C GLU A 291 23.31 36.36 13.26
#